data_AF-D1CTE6-F1
#
_entry.id   AF-D1CTE6-F1
#
_cell.length_a   1.000
_cell.length_b   1.000
_cell.length_c   1.000
_cell.angle_alpha   90.00
_cell.angle_beta   90.00
_cell.angle_gamma   90.00
#
_symmetry.space_group_name_H-M   'P 1'
#
loop_
_entity.id
_entity.type
_entity.pdbx_description
1 polymer ?
#
loop_
_entity_poly.entity_id
_entity_poly.type
_entity_poly.pdbx_seq_one_letter_code
_entity_poly.pdbx_strand_id
1 'polypeptide(L)' 'MIISTGMADDEEIAEAIEAAREGGCKDLAILHCVSGYPAPPSDYNLRTIPDMIERFGLATGLSDHTLDNTTAIASVALG' A
#
# COMPACT_ATOMS: atom_id res chain seq x y z
N MET A 1 10.30 -4.98 7.23
CA MET A 1 10.36 -3.80 6.34
C MET A 1 8.94 -3.42 5.95
N ILE A 2 8.68 -2.13 5.72
CA ILE A 2 7.39 -1.62 5.26
C ILE A 2 7.66 -0.72 4.05
N ILE A 3 6.97 -0.94 2.93
CA ILE A 3 7.18 -0.20 1.68
C ILE A 3 5.85 0.43 1.26
N SER A 4 5.79 1.76 1.16
CA SER A 4 4.64 2.44 0.53
C SER A 4 4.78 2.42 -0.98
N THR A 5 3.69 2.14 -1.70
CA THR A 5 3.69 1.91 -3.15
C THR A 5 3.09 3.07 -3.96
N GLY A 6 3.21 4.30 -3.44
CA GLY A 6 2.63 5.47 -4.10
C GLY A 6 3.34 5.77 -5.42
N MET A 7 2.56 6.01 -6.48
CA MET A 7 3.02 6.20 -7.86
C MET A 7 3.64 4.95 -8.53
N ALA A 8 3.70 3.81 -7.85
CA ALA A 8 4.25 2.58 -8.41
C ALA A 8 3.18 1.78 -9.15
N ASP A 9 3.55 1.12 -10.25
CA ASP A 9 2.73 0.10 -10.88
C ASP A 9 2.98 -1.32 -10.32
N ASP A 10 2.24 -2.31 -10.81
CA ASP A 10 2.34 -3.68 -10.31
C ASP A 10 3.72 -4.32 -10.53
N GLU A 11 4.41 -3.95 -11.63
CA GLU A 11 5.74 -4.48 -11.95
C GLU A 11 6.78 -3.89 -10.99
N GLU A 12 6.75 -2.57 -10.77
CA GLU A 12 7.62 -1.88 -9.83
C GLU A 12 7.43 -2.36 -8.39
N ILE A 13 6.19 -2.63 -7.98
CA ILE A 13 5.90 -3.20 -6.65
C ILE A 13 6.51 -4.61 -6.52
N ALA A 14 6.35 -5.46 -7.55
CA ALA A 14 6.93 -6.80 -7.55
C ALA A 14 8.46 -6.76 -7.49
N GLU A 15 9.10 -5.88 -8.27
CA GLU A 15 10.55 -5.68 -8.23
C GLU A 15 11.04 -5.25 -6.85
N ALA A 16 10.34 -4.32 -6.19
CA ALA A 16 10.68 -3.88 -4.84
C ALA A 16 10.54 -5.00 -3.80
N ILE A 17 9.52 -5.86 -3.93
CA ILE A 17 9.32 -7.02 -3.07
C ILE A 17 10.47 -8.03 -3.23
N GLU A 18 10.83 -8.35 -4.47
CA GLU A 18 11.91 -9.29 -4.75
C GLU A 18 13.27 -8.75 -4.29
N ALA A 19 13.56 -7.47 -4.57
CA ALA A 19 14.78 -6.83 -4.08
C ALA A 19 14.89 -6.85 -2.55
N ALA A 20 13.78 -6.61 -1.83
CA ALA A 20 13.77 -6.72 -0.37
C ALA A 20 14.05 -8.15 0.10
N ARG A 21 13.46 -9.17 -0.54
CA ARG A 21 13.67 -10.60 -0.22
C ARG A 21 15.10 -11.04 -0.50
N GLU A 22 15.66 -10.68 -1.66
CA GLU A 22 17.06 -10.95 -2.01
C GLU A 22 18.05 -10.28 -1.05
N GLY A 23 17.69 -9.10 -0.54
CA GLY A 23 18.39 -8.41 0.54
C GLY A 23 18.28 -9.09 1.92
N GLY A 24 17.58 -10.23 2.02
CA GLY A 24 17.42 -11.01 3.25
C GLY A 24 16.24 -10.58 4.13
N CYS A 25 15.34 -9.72 3.64
CA CYS A 25 14.16 -9.32 4.39
C CYS A 25 13.17 -10.48 4.50
N LYS A 26 12.90 -10.92 5.73
CA LYS A 26 11.95 -12.01 6.02
C LYS A 26 10.53 -11.51 6.30
N ASP A 27 10.42 -10.36 6.97
CA ASP A 27 9.14 -9.76 7.36
C ASP A 27 8.91 -8.51 6.51
N LEU A 28 7.95 -8.58 5.58
CA LEU A 28 7.65 -7.50 4.65
C LEU A 28 6.15 -7.19 4.65
N ALA A 29 5.83 -5.90 4.69
CA ALA A 29 4.49 -5.37 4.44
C ALA A 29 4.55 -4.29 3.36
N ILE A 30 3.47 -4.15 2.59
CA ILE A 30 3.32 -3.12 1.57
C ILE A 30 2.13 -2.22 1.91
N LEU A 31 2.22 -0.92 1.63
CA LEU A 31 1.16 0.04 1.92
C LEU A 31 0.67 0.69 0.63
N HIS A 32 -0.63 0.59 0.37
CA HIS A 32 -1.28 1.41 -0.63
C HIS A 32 -1.12 2.89 -0.28
N CYS A 33 -0.84 3.74 -1.26
CA CYS A 33 -0.52 5.14 -1.02
C CYS A 33 -0.87 6.01 -2.24
N VAL A 34 -1.34 7.22 -1.98
CA VAL A 34 -1.47 8.28 -2.99
C VAL A 34 -0.50 9.41 -2.65
N SER A 35 0.40 9.73 -3.57
CA SER A 35 1.47 10.74 -3.37
C SER A 35 0.98 12.18 -3.58
N GLY A 36 -0.12 12.56 -2.92
CA GLY A 36 -0.67 13.92 -2.90
C GLY A 36 -0.72 14.49 -1.46
N TYR A 37 -0.55 15.81 -1.30
CA TYR A 37 -0.45 16.46 0.02
C TYR A 37 -1.27 17.78 0.08
N PRO A 38 -2.51 17.76 0.59
CA PRO A 38 -3.27 16.56 0.92
C PRO A 38 -3.77 15.86 -0.35
N ALA A 39 -3.89 14.53 -0.29
CA ALA A 39 -4.57 13.75 -1.31
C ALA A 39 -6.10 13.80 -1.07
N PRO A 40 -6.93 14.00 -2.10
CA PRO A 40 -8.38 13.85 -1.99
C PRO A 40 -8.77 12.41 -1.62
N PRO A 41 -9.71 12.18 -0.68
CA PRO A 41 -10.18 10.82 -0.35
C PRO A 41 -10.71 10.02 -1.55
N SER A 42 -11.25 10.71 -2.57
CA SER A 42 -11.73 10.10 -3.81
C SER A 42 -10.63 9.40 -4.61
N ASP A 43 -9.38 9.79 -4.43
CA ASP A 43 -8.25 9.34 -5.24
C ASP A 43 -7.65 8.04 -4.67
N TYR A 44 -8.03 7.67 -3.45
CA TYR A 44 -7.46 6.54 -2.73
C TYR A 44 -7.94 5.18 -3.22
N ASN A 45 -9.06 5.05 -3.91
CA ASN A 45 -9.61 3.75 -4.38
C ASN A 45 -9.29 2.58 -3.42
N LEU A 46 -9.80 2.59 -2.19
CA LEU A 46 -9.38 1.65 -1.14
C LEU A 46 -9.57 0.15 -1.47
N ARG A 47 -10.33 -0.17 -2.54
CA ARG A 47 -10.40 -1.52 -3.12
C ARG A 47 -9.05 -2.06 -3.60
N THR A 48 -8.05 -1.19 -3.78
CA THR A 48 -6.68 -1.61 -4.09
C THR A 48 -6.05 -2.42 -2.95
N ILE A 49 -6.44 -2.20 -1.68
CA ILE A 49 -5.87 -2.95 -0.55
C ILE A 49 -6.14 -4.46 -0.66
N PRO A 50 -7.40 -4.94 -0.75
CA PRO A 50 -7.66 -6.37 -0.92
C PRO A 50 -7.10 -6.95 -2.22
N ASP A 51 -7.05 -6.16 -3.31
CA ASP A 51 -6.40 -6.57 -4.57
C ASP A 51 -4.88 -6.79 -4.40
N MET A 52 -4.18 -5.89 -3.71
CA MET A 52 -2.76 -6.04 -3.38
C MET A 52 -2.50 -7.26 -2.48
N ILE A 53 -3.39 -7.54 -1.50
CA ILE A 53 -3.30 -8.74 -0.66
C ILE A 53 -3.37 -10.00 -1.52
N GLU A 54 -4.33 -10.07 -2.46
CA GLU A 54 -4.49 -11.22 -3.36
C GLU A 54 -3.29 -11.40 -4.28
N ARG A 55 -2.77 -10.31 -4.87
CA ARG A 55 -1.67 -10.36 -5.84
C ARG A 55 -0.31 -10.69 -5.21
N PHE A 56 0.01 -10.06 -4.09
CA PHE A 56 1.36 -10.13 -3.53
C PHE A 56 1.47 -11.08 -2.33
N GLY A 57 0.33 -11.46 -1.71
CA GLY A 57 0.31 -12.38 -0.57
C GLY A 57 1.06 -11.86 0.65
N LEU A 58 1.14 -10.53 0.80
CA LEU A 58 1.82 -9.85 1.90
C LEU A 58 0.82 -9.17 2.83
N ALA A 59 1.25 -8.86 4.05
CA ALA A 59 0.49 -7.93 4.89
C ALA A 59 0.40 -6.59 4.17
N THR A 60 -0.81 -6.11 3.95
CA THR A 60 -1.07 -4.86 3.24
C THR A 60 -1.76 -3.87 4.17
N GLY A 61 -1.46 -2.58 4.02
CA GLY A 61 -2.14 -1.51 4.73
C GLY A 61 -2.26 -0.24 3.90
N LEU A 62 -2.47 0.88 4.57
CA LEU A 62 -2.60 2.20 3.96
C LEU A 62 -1.54 3.17 4.51
N SER A 63 -0.95 3.96 3.62
CA SER A 63 -0.22 5.19 3.95
C SER A 63 -1.11 6.38 3.56
N ASP A 64 -1.74 7.00 4.55
CA ASP A 64 -2.75 8.05 4.36
C ASP A 64 -2.16 9.46 4.39
N HIS A 65 -2.57 10.29 3.43
CA HIS A 65 -2.22 11.69 3.24
C HIS A 65 -3.49 12.55 3.01
N THR A 66 -4.67 12.02 3.35
CA THR A 66 -5.89 12.82 3.43
C THR A 66 -5.88 13.75 4.65
N LEU A 67 -6.80 14.71 4.69
CA LEU A 67 -6.88 15.69 5.79
C LEU A 67 -7.48 15.15 7.08
N ASP A 68 -8.28 14.08 7.00
CA ASP A 68 -8.98 13.48 8.12
C ASP A 68 -8.69 11.98 8.23
N ASN A 69 -9.27 11.31 9.23
CA ASN A 69 -8.97 9.91 9.51
C ASN A 69 -9.95 8.93 8.85
N THR A 70 -10.93 9.41 8.08
CA THR A 70 -11.99 8.56 7.53
C THR A 70 -11.42 7.52 6.58
N THR A 71 -10.46 7.92 5.74
CA THR A 71 -9.78 7.03 4.78
C THR A 71 -8.99 5.94 5.51
N ALA A 72 -8.17 6.31 6.49
CA ALA A 72 -7.45 5.37 7.36
C ALA A 72 -8.36 4.43 8.16
N ILE A 73 -9.49 4.91 8.68
CA ILE A 73 -10.44 4.05 9.41
C ILE A 73 -11.13 3.08 8.45
N ALA A 74 -11.55 3.56 7.28
CA ALA A 74 -12.21 2.73 6.27
C ALA A 74 -11.28 1.66 5.71
N SER A 75 -9.97 1.94 5.56
CA SER A 75 -9.01 0.95 5.06
C SER A 75 -8.89 -0.27 5.97
N VAL A 76 -9.00 -0.10 7.29
CA VAL A 76 -8.94 -1.22 8.24
C VAL A 76 -10.07 -2.24 8.00
N ALA A 77 -11.24 -1.79 7.55
CA ALA A 77 -12.36 -2.68 7.26
C ALA A 77 -12.16 -3.51 5.97
N LEU A 78 -11.17 -3.16 5.13
CA LEU A 78 -10.94 -3.76 3.82
C LEU A 78 -9.81 -4.80 3.78
N GLY A 79 -9.06 -4.96 4.88
CA GLY A 79 -7.98 -5.96 4.99
C GLY A 79 -6.72 -5.34 5.54
#